data_AF-A0A3S3NJC0-F1
#
_entry.id   AF-A0A3S3NJC0-F1
#
_cell.length_a   1.000
_cell.length_b   1.000
_cell.length_c   1.000
_cell.angle_alpha   90.00
_cell.angle_beta   90.00
_cell.angle_gamma   90.00
#
_symmetry.space_group_name_H-M   'P 1'
#
loop_
_entity.id
_entity.type
_entity.pdbx_description
1 polymer ?
#
loop_
_entity_poly.entity_id
_entity_poly.type
_entity_poly.pdbx_seq_one_letter_code
_entity_poly.pdbx_strand_id
1 'polypeptide(L)'
;IAVASCVHIIRYHIPSSFDARFESTLVLDCDYSYNANDLKLIVRWFFESIPEPIYQWIPDHNIRRVSDFLLPYFDTDYLSNPSDQYTKYRAVKINNPTPELSGRYMCDVSSLAGQAKKENLVTIFETGDLELECVVDGVNPRGIMTISQQSISESTHFIAIEKNVAQVSFFNENTSLYETRIKYKITEKDMIGIRTSRKGTVLQCQFTIPNTTFVRRKRIALYSSTY
;
A
#
# COMPACT_ATOMS: atom_id res chain seq x y z
N ILE A 1 29.55 9.68 38.33
CA ILE A 1 28.53 10.70 37.99
C ILE A 1 27.55 10.01 37.04
N ALA A 2 26.36 9.64 37.53
CA ALA A 2 25.35 9.02 36.69
C ALA A 2 24.80 10.11 35.75
N VAL A 3 24.91 9.90 34.44
CA VAL A 3 24.28 10.77 33.45
C VAL A 3 22.78 10.60 33.66
N ALA A 4 22.09 11.66 34.08
CA ALA A 4 20.64 11.68 34.11
C ALA A 4 20.15 11.50 32.67
N SER A 5 19.78 10.28 32.31
CA SER A 5 19.14 10.03 31.02
C SER A 5 17.79 10.73 31.04
N CYS A 6 17.54 11.63 30.11
CA CYS A 6 16.21 12.17 29.88
C CYS A 6 15.43 11.27 28.91
N VAL A 7 14.15 11.57 28.70
CA VAL A 7 13.32 10.91 27.69
C VAL A 7 14.02 10.84 26.34
N HIS A 8 14.01 9.67 25.71
CA HIS A 8 14.59 9.48 24.38
C HIS A 8 13.79 8.50 23.54
N ILE A 9 13.75 8.71 22.23
CA ILE A 9 13.06 7.83 21.28
C ILE A 9 13.94 6.60 21.01
N ILE A 10 13.41 5.41 21.28
CA ILE A 10 14.07 4.13 21.04
C ILE A 10 13.86 3.71 19.58
N ARG A 11 12.59 3.72 19.13
CA ARG A 11 12.21 3.31 17.77
C ARG A 11 11.16 4.26 17.23
N TYR A 12 11.23 4.48 15.93
CA TYR A 12 10.28 5.30 15.20
C TYR A 12 9.82 4.48 14.01
N HIS A 13 8.61 3.94 14.13
CA HIS A 13 8.06 2.99 13.17
C HIS A 13 6.99 3.70 12.36
N ILE A 14 7.45 4.26 11.23
CA ILE A 14 6.60 4.91 10.23
C ILE A 14 7.15 4.51 8.85
N PRO A 15 6.29 4.01 7.94
CA PRO A 15 6.72 3.69 6.59
C PRO A 15 7.04 4.97 5.80
N SER A 16 8.01 4.92 4.90
CA SER A 16 8.27 6.01 3.95
C SER A 16 7.18 6.13 2.88
N SER A 17 6.48 5.03 2.61
CA SER A 17 5.46 4.93 1.58
C SER A 17 4.35 3.98 2.01
N PHE A 18 3.10 4.32 1.71
CA PHE A 18 1.93 3.54 2.09
C PHE A 18 0.96 3.41 0.90
N ASP A 19 0.63 2.18 0.51
CA ASP A 19 -0.29 1.90 -0.61
C ASP A 19 -1.70 1.71 -0.06
N ALA A 20 -2.50 2.76 -0.10
CA ALA A 20 -3.86 2.80 0.48
C ALA A 20 -4.84 1.85 -0.21
N ARG A 21 -4.45 1.25 -1.34
CA ARG A 21 -5.24 0.23 -2.03
C ARG A 21 -5.20 -1.13 -1.33
N PHE A 22 -4.06 -1.51 -0.74
CA PHE A 22 -3.87 -2.86 -0.19
C PHE A 22 -3.92 -2.89 1.34
N GLU A 23 -3.70 -1.75 1.99
CA GLU A 23 -3.73 -1.63 3.44
C GLU A 23 -4.71 -0.53 3.84
N SER A 24 -5.62 -0.84 4.76
CA SER A 24 -6.62 0.10 5.24
C SER A 24 -6.20 0.84 6.50
N THR A 25 -5.00 0.57 7.04
CA THR A 25 -4.56 1.17 8.30
C THR A 25 -3.08 1.54 8.26
N LEU A 26 -2.78 2.81 8.53
CA LEU A 26 -1.43 3.32 8.72
C LEU A 26 -1.20 3.58 10.22
N VAL A 27 -0.11 3.07 10.78
CA VAL A 27 0.27 3.30 12.18
C VAL A 27 1.50 4.19 12.24
N LEU A 28 1.38 5.29 12.99
CA LEU A 28 2.50 6.15 13.36
C LEU A 28 2.91 5.79 14.79
N ASP A 29 3.98 5.01 14.97
CA ASP A 29 4.47 4.62 16.30
C ASP A 29 5.81 5.30 16.65
N CYS A 30 5.85 5.86 17.84
CA CYS A 30 6.99 6.53 18.43
C CYS A 30 7.25 5.91 19.79
N ASP A 31 8.11 4.89 19.79
CA ASP A 31 8.50 4.13 20.97
C ASP A 31 9.64 4.86 21.68
N TYR A 32 9.43 5.23 22.94
CA TYR A 32 10.37 6.01 23.74
C TYR A 32 10.60 5.38 25.11
N SER A 33 11.77 5.66 25.68
CA SER A 33 12.11 5.34 27.05
C SER A 33 11.96 6.58 27.91
N TYR A 34 11.46 6.41 29.12
CA TYR A 34 11.32 7.45 30.14
C TYR A 34 11.71 6.87 31.50
N ASN A 35 12.03 7.72 32.47
CA ASN A 35 12.31 7.31 33.84
C ASN A 35 11.62 8.23 34.86
N ALA A 36 11.92 8.01 36.14
CA ALA A 36 11.30 8.73 37.25
C ALA A 36 11.52 10.26 37.23
N ASN A 37 12.52 10.76 36.50
CA ASN A 37 12.78 12.19 36.36
C ASN A 37 11.95 12.85 35.25
N ASP A 38 11.34 12.07 34.35
CA ASP A 38 10.54 12.56 33.22
C ASP A 38 9.12 12.94 33.64
N LEU A 39 9.03 13.92 34.54
CA LEU A 39 7.76 14.45 35.03
C LEU A 39 7.00 15.21 33.94
N LYS A 40 5.66 15.17 34.00
CA LYS A 40 4.76 15.82 33.03
C LYS A 40 5.06 15.43 31.58
N LEU A 41 5.20 14.13 31.36
CA LEU A 41 5.44 13.59 30.03
C LEU A 41 4.25 13.91 29.12
N ILE A 42 4.52 14.35 27.89
CA ILE A 42 3.54 14.66 26.85
C ILE A 42 4.08 14.13 25.54
N VAL A 43 3.25 13.38 24.82
CA VAL A 43 3.54 12.94 23.45
C VAL A 43 2.73 13.79 22.50
N ARG A 44 3.37 14.34 21.46
CA ARG A 44 2.74 15.15 20.43
C ARG A 44 3.13 14.62 19.06
N TRP A 45 2.16 14.60 18.16
CA TRP A 45 2.38 14.37 16.74
C TRP A 45 2.03 15.63 15.98
N PHE A 46 2.94 16.05 15.11
CA PHE A 46 2.78 17.19 14.21
C PHE A 46 2.75 16.71 12.77
N PHE A 47 2.08 17.48 11.91
CA PHE A 47 1.99 17.23 10.48
C PHE A 47 2.40 18.48 9.71
N GLU A 48 3.35 18.30 8.80
CA GLU A 48 3.90 19.36 7.96
C GLU A 48 4.30 20.60 8.80
N SER A 49 3.84 21.77 8.39
CA SER A 49 4.12 23.05 9.05
C SER A 49 2.96 23.51 9.96
N ILE A 50 2.02 22.63 10.32
CA ILE A 50 0.93 22.97 11.24
C ILE A 50 1.54 23.24 12.63
N PRO A 51 1.34 24.44 13.22
CA PRO A 51 2.00 24.80 14.48
C PRO A 51 1.40 24.07 15.69
N GLU A 52 0.12 23.72 15.66
CA GLU A 52 -0.51 22.88 16.66
C GLU A 52 -0.31 21.38 16.37
N PRO A 53 -0.20 20.54 17.42
CA PRO A 53 -0.12 19.10 17.22
C PRO A 53 -1.43 18.54 16.67
N ILE A 54 -1.34 17.69 15.64
CA ILE A 54 -2.50 16.96 15.10
C ILE A 54 -3.03 15.89 16.06
N TYR A 55 -2.18 15.44 16.98
CA TYR A 55 -2.53 14.56 18.08
C TYR A 55 -1.65 14.84 19.31
N GLN A 56 -2.23 14.71 20.51
CA GLN A 56 -1.52 14.81 21.77
C GLN A 56 -2.02 13.78 22.79
N TRP A 57 -1.09 13.20 23.52
CA TRP A 57 -1.33 12.32 24.66
C TRP A 57 -0.67 12.87 25.93
N ILE A 58 -1.45 12.96 27.02
CA ILE A 58 -1.04 13.42 28.34
C ILE A 58 -1.33 12.31 29.36
N PRO A 59 -0.36 11.42 29.63
CA PRO A 59 -0.49 10.29 30.57
C PRO A 59 -1.01 10.67 31.95
N ASP A 60 -0.42 11.70 32.59
CA ASP A 60 -0.72 12.08 33.97
C ASP A 60 -2.20 12.47 34.19
N HIS A 61 -2.89 12.86 33.12
CA HIS A 61 -4.30 13.20 33.16
C HIS A 61 -5.20 12.23 32.38
N ASN A 62 -4.60 11.21 31.76
CA ASN A 62 -5.29 10.29 30.85
C ASN A 62 -6.08 11.03 29.74
N ILE A 63 -5.48 12.08 29.16
CA ILE A 63 -6.13 12.92 28.14
C ILE A 63 -5.50 12.67 26.77
N ARG A 64 -6.35 12.34 25.79
CA ARG A 64 -6.02 12.39 24.36
C ARG A 64 -6.69 13.60 23.72
N ARG A 65 -5.95 14.32 22.88
CA ARG A 65 -6.47 15.38 22.02
C ARG A 65 -6.14 15.04 20.59
N VAL A 66 -7.12 15.24 19.72
CA VAL A 66 -7.01 14.97 18.28
C VAL A 66 -7.52 16.22 17.59
N SER A 67 -6.77 16.71 16.60
CA SER A 67 -7.18 17.84 15.78
C SER A 67 -8.31 17.44 14.81
N ASP A 68 -9.09 18.42 14.37
CA ASP A 68 -10.15 18.20 13.36
C ASP A 68 -9.59 17.66 12.04
N PHE A 69 -8.33 17.97 11.71
CA PHE A 69 -7.63 17.43 10.53
C PHE A 69 -7.51 15.90 10.58
N LEU A 70 -7.15 15.34 11.74
CA LEU A 70 -6.89 13.91 11.89
C LEU A 70 -8.14 13.12 12.34
N LEU A 71 -9.10 13.79 12.98
CA LEU A 71 -10.27 13.18 13.60
C LEU A 71 -11.06 12.21 12.69
N PRO A 72 -11.29 12.50 11.39
CA PRO A 72 -12.04 11.60 10.51
C PRO A 72 -11.39 10.23 10.30
N TYR A 73 -10.07 10.15 10.47
CA TYR A 73 -9.28 8.95 10.21
C TYR A 73 -8.82 8.25 11.50
N PHE A 74 -8.97 8.91 12.65
CA PHE A 74 -8.37 8.46 13.90
C PHE A 74 -9.07 7.24 14.51
N ASP A 75 -8.30 6.18 14.77
CA ASP A 75 -8.77 5.04 15.57
C ASP A 75 -8.69 5.36 17.07
N THR A 76 -9.86 5.59 17.67
CA THR A 76 -9.97 5.94 19.10
C THR A 76 -9.71 4.75 20.03
N ASP A 77 -9.81 3.51 19.56
CA ASP A 77 -9.69 2.32 20.40
C ASP A 77 -8.27 1.72 20.35
N TYR A 78 -7.42 2.21 19.46
CA TYR A 78 -6.05 1.71 19.29
C TYR A 78 -5.18 1.96 20.54
N LEU A 79 -4.51 0.89 20.99
CA LEU A 79 -3.58 0.87 22.13
C LEU A 79 -2.22 0.34 21.67
N SER A 80 -1.15 1.09 21.94
CA SER A 80 0.23 0.67 21.64
C SER A 80 0.79 -0.25 22.71
N ASN A 81 0.57 0.09 23.98
CA ASN A 81 1.06 -0.68 25.13
C ASN A 81 0.01 -0.68 26.26
N PRO A 82 -0.90 -1.66 26.30
CA PRO A 82 -2.00 -1.66 27.26
C PRO A 82 -1.57 -1.72 28.74
N SER A 83 -0.37 -2.22 29.03
CA SER A 83 0.11 -2.44 30.40
C SER A 83 0.84 -1.23 31.02
N ASP A 84 1.21 -0.22 30.22
CA ASP A 84 1.96 0.94 30.69
C ASP A 84 1.20 2.24 30.37
N GLN A 85 0.78 2.96 31.42
CA GLN A 85 0.01 4.19 31.29
C GLN A 85 0.71 5.29 30.48
N TYR A 86 2.05 5.36 30.51
CA TYR A 86 2.78 6.41 29.82
C TYR A 86 2.85 6.12 28.32
N THR A 87 3.06 4.85 27.95
CA THR A 87 3.23 4.44 26.54
C THR A 87 1.95 3.93 25.87
N LYS A 88 0.84 3.79 26.61
CA LYS A 88 -0.45 3.23 26.15
C LYS A 88 -0.97 3.81 24.84
N TYR A 89 -0.89 5.13 24.68
CA TYR A 89 -1.37 5.84 23.49
C TYR A 89 -0.26 6.64 22.79
N ARG A 90 0.97 6.12 22.78
CA ARG A 90 2.08 6.80 22.09
C ARG A 90 1.92 6.82 20.57
N ALA A 91 1.24 5.83 20.02
CA ALA A 91 1.05 5.67 18.58
C ALA A 91 -0.35 6.10 18.13
N VAL A 92 -0.41 6.58 16.89
CA VAL A 92 -1.62 7.02 16.21
C VAL A 92 -1.92 6.03 15.10
N LYS A 93 -3.11 5.44 15.12
CA LYS A 93 -3.60 4.61 14.01
C LYS A 93 -4.60 5.40 13.18
N ILE A 94 -4.32 5.46 11.89
CA ILE A 94 -5.06 6.17 10.85
C ILE A 94 -5.77 5.10 10.01
N ASN A 95 -7.10 5.13 10.02
CA ASN A 95 -7.97 4.25 9.23
C ASN A 95 -8.26 4.89 7.88
N ASN A 96 -8.23 4.08 6.82
CA ASN A 96 -8.47 4.46 5.43
C ASN A 96 -7.71 5.73 5.03
N PRO A 97 -6.37 5.74 5.16
CA PRO A 97 -5.57 6.92 4.85
C PRO A 97 -5.70 7.27 3.36
N THR A 98 -5.86 8.56 3.06
CA THR A 98 -5.95 9.07 1.68
C THR A 98 -4.62 9.73 1.25
N PRO A 99 -4.37 9.90 -0.06
CA PRO A 99 -3.18 10.60 -0.53
C PRO A 99 -2.98 12.01 0.03
N GLU A 100 -4.06 12.69 0.44
CA GLU A 100 -4.03 14.02 1.07
C GLU A 100 -3.34 14.04 2.44
N LEU A 101 -3.24 12.89 3.11
CA LEU A 101 -2.50 12.73 4.36
C LEU A 101 -1.00 12.50 4.12
N SER A 102 -0.53 12.52 2.87
CA SER A 102 0.91 12.46 2.59
C SER A 102 1.61 13.69 3.15
N GLY A 103 2.72 13.46 3.84
CA GLY A 103 3.50 14.56 4.38
C GLY A 103 4.47 14.15 5.47
N ARG A 104 5.13 15.15 6.03
CA ARG A 104 6.09 15.00 7.12
C ARG A 104 5.35 14.88 8.45
N TYR A 105 5.48 13.72 9.07
CA TYR A 105 5.03 13.49 10.43
C TYR A 105 6.19 13.65 11.39
N MET A 106 5.99 14.37 12.48
CA MET A 106 6.99 14.52 13.55
C MET A 106 6.39 14.06 14.88
N CYS A 107 7.07 13.13 15.54
CA CYS A 107 6.84 12.83 16.95
C CYS A 107 7.72 13.73 17.82
N ASP A 108 7.11 14.31 18.83
CA ASP A 108 7.75 15.09 19.90
C ASP A 108 7.33 14.51 21.24
N VAL A 109 8.29 13.93 21.96
CA VAL A 109 8.10 13.43 23.32
C VAL A 109 8.82 14.38 24.26
N SER A 110 8.07 15.08 25.11
CA SER A 110 8.61 16.08 26.04
C SER A 110 8.26 15.76 27.48
N SER A 111 9.19 15.99 28.39
CA SER A 111 9.02 16.02 29.84
C SER A 111 9.60 17.33 30.40
N LEU A 112 9.50 17.56 31.71
CA LEU A 112 10.22 18.66 32.36
C LEU A 112 11.75 18.45 32.35
N ALA A 113 12.22 17.21 32.22
CA ALA A 113 13.63 16.87 32.25
C ALA A 113 14.29 16.87 30.86
N GLY A 114 13.50 16.77 29.78
CA GLY A 114 14.05 16.81 28.44
C GLY A 114 13.02 16.61 27.33
N GLN A 115 13.51 16.57 26.10
CA GLN A 115 12.68 16.41 24.91
C GLN A 115 13.42 15.60 23.85
N ALA A 116 12.69 14.73 23.17
CA ALA A 116 13.17 13.98 22.03
C ALA A 116 12.21 14.13 20.85
N LYS A 117 12.76 14.38 19.66
CA LYS A 117 11.99 14.57 18.42
C LYS A 117 12.50 13.66 17.33
N LYS A 118 11.58 13.16 16.49
CA LYS A 118 11.91 12.45 15.27
C LYS A 118 10.84 12.65 14.22
N GLU A 119 11.26 12.78 12.98
CA GLU A 119 10.37 13.01 11.85
C GLU A 119 10.66 12.06 10.70
N ASN A 120 9.64 11.78 9.90
CA ASN A 120 9.77 11.10 8.61
C ASN A 120 8.71 11.59 7.63
N LEU A 121 9.04 11.53 6.34
CA LEU A 121 8.10 11.80 5.26
C LEU A 121 7.34 10.50 4.93
N VAL A 122 6.02 10.58 4.88
CA VAL A 122 5.15 9.48 4.45
C VAL A 122 4.49 9.87 3.14
N THR A 123 4.69 9.04 2.11
CA THR A 123 3.97 9.16 0.84
C THR A 123 2.83 8.16 0.81
N ILE A 124 1.60 8.63 0.94
CA ILE A 124 0.40 7.81 0.78
C ILE A 124 -0.02 7.90 -0.68
N PHE A 125 -0.13 6.76 -1.33
CA PHE A 125 -0.51 6.68 -2.73
C PHE A 125 -1.59 5.63 -2.93
N GLU A 126 -2.38 5.86 -3.96
CA GLU A 126 -3.33 4.88 -4.48
C GLU A 126 -2.85 4.50 -5.87
N THR A 127 -2.58 3.22 -6.09
CA THR A 127 -2.27 2.73 -7.43
C THR A 127 -3.54 2.55 -8.24
N GLY A 128 -3.55 3.08 -9.46
CA GLY A 128 -4.60 2.78 -10.44
C GLY A 128 -4.65 1.29 -10.79
N ASP A 129 -5.71 0.90 -11.49
CA ASP A 129 -5.82 -0.47 -12.00
C ASP A 129 -4.73 -0.76 -13.04
N LEU A 130 -4.02 -1.88 -12.88
CA LEU A 130 -3.08 -2.35 -13.88
C LEU A 130 -3.86 -3.04 -15.00
N GLU A 131 -3.86 -2.45 -16.20
CA GLU A 131 -4.49 -3.02 -17.39
C GLU A 131 -3.42 -3.57 -18.34
N LEU A 132 -3.58 -4.82 -18.74
CA LEU A 132 -2.75 -5.46 -19.74
C LEU A 132 -3.50 -5.57 -21.05
N GLU A 133 -2.93 -5.03 -22.11
CA GLU A 133 -3.48 -5.11 -23.46
C GLU A 133 -2.58 -5.95 -24.36
N CYS A 134 -3.20 -6.87 -25.10
CA CYS A 134 -2.57 -7.58 -26.19
C CYS A 134 -3.31 -7.27 -27.49
N VAL A 135 -2.55 -6.91 -28.52
CA VAL A 135 -3.07 -6.50 -29.82
C VAL A 135 -2.46 -7.41 -30.90
N VAL A 136 -3.32 -7.89 -31.79
CA VAL A 136 -2.93 -8.58 -33.02
C VAL A 136 -3.57 -7.82 -34.16
N ASP A 137 -2.74 -7.26 -35.03
CA ASP A 137 -3.16 -6.46 -36.17
C ASP A 137 -2.86 -7.18 -37.50
N GLY A 138 -3.63 -6.83 -38.53
CA GLY A 138 -3.38 -7.26 -39.90
C GLY A 138 -3.67 -8.74 -40.18
N VAL A 139 -4.72 -9.33 -39.59
CA VAL A 139 -5.02 -10.77 -39.76
C VAL A 139 -6.32 -11.00 -40.52
N ASN A 140 -6.37 -11.97 -41.42
CA ASN A 140 -7.59 -12.45 -42.07
C ASN A 140 -7.50 -13.98 -42.23
N PRO A 141 -8.46 -14.79 -41.74
CA PRO A 141 -9.75 -14.42 -41.13
C PRO A 141 -9.64 -13.96 -39.67
N ARG A 142 -10.77 -13.52 -39.10
CA ARG A 142 -10.86 -13.12 -37.68
C ARG A 142 -10.37 -14.26 -36.78
N GLY A 143 -9.33 -13.99 -36.00
CA GLY A 143 -8.83 -14.92 -34.99
C GLY A 143 -9.48 -14.74 -33.62
N ILE A 144 -9.08 -15.60 -32.68
CA ILE A 144 -9.52 -15.62 -31.29
C ILE A 144 -8.32 -15.35 -30.41
N MET A 145 -8.48 -14.46 -29.43
CA MET A 145 -7.48 -14.24 -28.39
C MET A 145 -7.93 -14.88 -27.08
N THR A 146 -6.96 -15.39 -26.32
CA THR A 146 -7.20 -15.92 -24.98
C THR A 146 -6.07 -15.45 -24.10
N ILE A 147 -6.40 -14.98 -22.90
CA ILE A 147 -5.42 -14.69 -21.87
C ILE A 147 -5.50 -15.76 -20.78
N SER A 148 -4.34 -16.25 -20.36
CA SER A 148 -4.22 -17.30 -19.36
C SER A 148 -3.06 -17.04 -18.42
N GLN A 149 -3.13 -17.59 -17.21
CA GLN A 149 -2.13 -17.42 -16.17
C GLN A 149 -1.54 -18.74 -15.71
N GLN A 150 -0.30 -18.68 -15.23
CA GLN A 150 0.41 -19.80 -14.64
C GLN A 150 1.29 -19.28 -13.49
N SER A 151 1.26 -19.97 -12.34
CA SER A 151 2.23 -19.70 -11.27
C SER A 151 3.60 -20.22 -11.69
N ILE A 152 4.68 -19.48 -11.40
CA ILE A 152 6.05 -19.92 -11.71
C ILE A 152 6.42 -21.20 -10.93
N SER A 153 5.71 -21.52 -9.84
CA SER A 153 6.04 -22.65 -8.94
C SER A 153 5.25 -23.94 -9.16
N GLU A 154 4.09 -23.89 -9.80
CA GLU A 154 3.16 -25.02 -9.86
C GLU A 154 2.54 -25.21 -11.26
N SER A 155 2.57 -26.46 -11.71
CA SER A 155 1.99 -26.99 -12.96
C SER A 155 2.68 -26.59 -14.27
N THR A 156 2.46 -27.40 -15.31
CA THR A 156 2.78 -27.11 -16.72
C THR A 156 1.62 -26.40 -17.46
N HIS A 157 0.52 -26.12 -16.77
CA HIS A 157 -0.75 -25.75 -17.39
C HIS A 157 -1.10 -24.29 -17.14
N PHE A 158 -1.47 -23.61 -18.22
CA PHE A 158 -2.04 -22.27 -18.16
C PHE A 158 -3.54 -22.35 -17.90
N ILE A 159 -4.03 -21.59 -16.93
CA ILE A 159 -5.46 -21.48 -16.59
C ILE A 159 -6.01 -20.25 -17.30
N ALA A 160 -7.07 -20.41 -18.10
CA ALA A 160 -7.72 -19.30 -18.81
C ALA A 160 -8.35 -18.32 -17.81
N ILE A 161 -8.20 -17.02 -18.08
CA ILE A 161 -8.83 -15.95 -17.28
C ILE A 161 -10.07 -15.48 -18.04
N GLU A 162 -11.23 -15.61 -17.40
CA GLU A 162 -12.52 -15.22 -18.01
C GLU A 162 -13.09 -13.93 -17.39
N LYS A 163 -12.69 -13.59 -16.16
CA LYS A 163 -13.18 -12.39 -15.44
C LYS A 163 -12.28 -11.20 -15.69
N ASN A 164 -12.87 -10.00 -15.73
CA ASN A 164 -12.15 -8.73 -15.97
C ASN A 164 -11.40 -8.70 -17.31
N VAL A 165 -11.87 -9.49 -18.27
CA VAL A 165 -11.33 -9.58 -19.62
C VAL A 165 -12.32 -8.97 -20.60
N ALA A 166 -11.85 -8.06 -21.43
CA ALA A 166 -12.61 -7.48 -22.53
C ALA A 166 -11.90 -7.76 -23.84
N GLN A 167 -12.60 -8.36 -24.82
CA GLN A 167 -12.06 -8.63 -26.15
C GLN A 167 -12.88 -7.90 -27.20
N VAL A 168 -12.21 -7.21 -28.12
CA VAL A 168 -12.84 -6.52 -29.26
C VAL A 168 -12.08 -6.87 -30.53
N SER A 169 -12.80 -7.07 -31.63
CA SER A 169 -12.21 -7.23 -32.97
C SER A 169 -12.76 -6.14 -33.89
N PHE A 170 -11.88 -5.43 -34.58
CA PHE A 170 -12.19 -4.42 -35.57
C PHE A 170 -11.89 -4.98 -36.95
N PHE A 171 -12.79 -4.76 -37.91
CA PHE A 171 -12.59 -5.12 -39.32
C PHE A 171 -12.33 -3.85 -40.13
N ASN A 172 -11.25 -3.84 -40.90
CA ASN A 172 -10.93 -2.77 -41.82
C ASN A 172 -11.39 -3.15 -43.23
N GLU A 173 -12.42 -2.47 -43.73
CA GLU A 173 -13.00 -2.75 -45.05
C GLU A 173 -12.02 -2.49 -46.20
N ASN A 174 -11.15 -1.48 -46.08
CA ASN A 174 -10.21 -1.10 -47.13
C ASN A 174 -9.10 -2.14 -47.33
N THR A 175 -8.64 -2.76 -46.24
CA THR A 175 -7.57 -3.77 -46.30
C THR A 175 -8.10 -5.19 -46.23
N SER A 176 -9.38 -5.38 -45.89
CA SER A 176 -9.97 -6.68 -45.56
C SER A 176 -9.21 -7.43 -44.47
N LEU A 177 -8.70 -6.71 -43.47
CA LEU A 177 -7.94 -7.25 -42.35
C LEU A 177 -8.63 -6.96 -41.01
N TYR A 178 -8.40 -7.83 -40.03
CA TYR A 178 -8.87 -7.69 -38.67
C TYR A 178 -7.74 -7.24 -37.73
N GLU A 179 -8.09 -6.36 -36.80
CA GLU A 179 -7.33 -6.07 -35.60
C GLU A 179 -8.11 -6.63 -34.40
N THR A 180 -7.51 -7.52 -33.60
CA THR A 180 -8.12 -8.01 -32.36
C THR A 180 -7.34 -7.52 -31.16
N ARG A 181 -8.06 -7.02 -30.16
CA ARG A 181 -7.53 -6.55 -28.88
C ARG A 181 -8.16 -7.34 -27.75
N ILE A 182 -7.34 -7.79 -26.81
CA ILE A 182 -7.80 -8.35 -25.54
C ILE A 182 -7.15 -7.56 -24.41
N LYS A 183 -8.00 -7.06 -23.51
CA LYS A 183 -7.62 -6.30 -22.32
C LYS A 183 -7.94 -7.13 -21.09
N TYR A 184 -7.01 -7.20 -20.15
CA TYR A 184 -7.19 -7.82 -18.85
C TYR A 184 -6.89 -6.80 -17.76
N LYS A 185 -7.90 -6.49 -16.97
CA LYS A 185 -7.80 -5.58 -15.84
C LYS A 185 -7.47 -6.38 -14.58
N ILE A 186 -6.25 -6.21 -14.08
CA ILE A 186 -5.76 -6.92 -12.88
C ILE A 186 -6.39 -6.25 -11.65
N THR A 187 -7.16 -7.04 -10.90
CA THR A 187 -7.83 -6.55 -9.68
C THR A 187 -6.94 -6.68 -8.46
N GLU A 188 -7.37 -6.07 -7.34
CA GLU A 188 -6.68 -6.19 -6.05
C GLU A 188 -6.52 -7.65 -5.60
N LYS A 189 -7.55 -8.49 -5.81
CA LYS A 189 -7.49 -9.94 -5.50
C LYS A 189 -6.45 -10.65 -6.34
N ASP A 190 -6.36 -10.31 -7.62
CA ASP A 190 -5.36 -10.87 -8.54
C ASP A 190 -3.95 -10.44 -8.10
N MET A 191 -3.78 -9.17 -7.72
CA MET A 191 -2.53 -8.63 -7.18
C MET A 191 -2.11 -9.27 -5.86
N ILE A 192 -3.04 -9.55 -4.94
CA ILE A 192 -2.75 -10.29 -3.68
C ILE A 192 -2.29 -11.72 -4.00
N GLY A 193 -2.93 -12.38 -4.97
CA GLY A 193 -2.47 -13.69 -5.47
C GLY A 193 -1.05 -13.63 -6.05
N ILE A 194 -0.73 -12.57 -6.79
CA ILE A 194 0.63 -12.34 -7.33
C ILE A 194 1.63 -12.02 -6.21
N ARG A 195 1.26 -11.22 -5.21
CA ARG A 195 2.12 -10.86 -4.05
C ARG A 195 2.46 -12.07 -3.18
N THR A 196 1.48 -12.94 -2.93
CA THR A 196 1.68 -14.16 -2.14
C THR A 196 2.53 -15.19 -2.88
N SER A 197 2.44 -15.22 -4.22
CA SER A 197 3.36 -15.96 -5.08
C SER A 197 4.73 -15.29 -5.13
N ARG A 198 5.57 -15.51 -4.12
CA ARG A 198 6.98 -15.01 -4.07
C ARG A 198 7.80 -15.35 -5.33
N LYS A 199 7.36 -16.33 -6.12
CA LYS A 199 8.04 -16.77 -7.34
C LYS A 199 7.55 -16.04 -8.61
N GLY A 200 6.45 -15.28 -8.51
CA GLY A 200 5.84 -14.55 -9.62
C GLY A 200 4.81 -15.37 -10.41
N THR A 201 4.12 -14.69 -11.31
CA THR A 201 3.04 -15.23 -12.16
C THR A 201 3.34 -14.92 -13.63
N VAL A 202 3.20 -15.92 -14.50
CA VAL A 202 3.33 -15.74 -15.96
C VAL A 202 1.95 -15.58 -16.56
N LEU A 203 1.72 -14.48 -17.25
CA LEU A 203 0.56 -14.26 -18.10
C LEU A 203 0.92 -14.56 -19.54
N GLN A 204 0.06 -15.31 -20.22
CA GLN A 204 0.19 -15.65 -21.62
C GLN A 204 -1.01 -15.12 -22.39
N CYS A 205 -0.74 -14.32 -23.40
CA CYS A 205 -1.70 -14.09 -24.47
C CYS A 205 -1.45 -15.09 -25.60
N GLN A 206 -2.50 -15.80 -26.01
CA GLN A 206 -2.50 -16.72 -27.12
C GLN A 206 -3.50 -16.25 -28.17
N PHE A 207 -3.06 -16.19 -29.42
CA PHE A 207 -3.88 -15.92 -30.60
C PHE A 207 -3.95 -17.17 -31.47
N THR A 208 -5.16 -17.53 -31.90
CA THR A 208 -5.42 -18.67 -32.78
C THR A 208 -6.30 -18.25 -33.95
N ILE A 209 -6.13 -18.91 -35.09
CA ILE A 209 -7.04 -18.76 -36.23
C ILE A 209 -7.95 -20.00 -36.28
N PRO A 210 -9.29 -19.84 -36.22
CA PRO A 210 -10.23 -20.95 -36.26
C PRO A 210 -9.98 -21.89 -37.44
N ASN A 211 -10.13 -23.20 -37.23
CA ASN A 211 -9.93 -24.24 -38.24
C ASN A 211 -8.50 -24.31 -38.82
N THR A 212 -7.50 -23.80 -38.10
CA THR A 212 -6.08 -23.93 -38.47
C THR A 212 -5.25 -24.42 -37.28
N THR A 213 -4.02 -24.82 -37.56
CA THR A 213 -3.00 -25.09 -36.54
C THR A 213 -2.19 -23.84 -36.16
N PHE A 214 -2.55 -22.67 -36.70
CA PHE A 214 -1.81 -21.44 -36.44
C PHE A 214 -2.03 -20.96 -35.01
N VAL A 215 -0.92 -20.83 -34.28
CA VAL A 215 -0.92 -20.33 -32.90
C VAL A 215 0.25 -19.36 -32.72
N ARG A 216 -0.04 -18.19 -32.16
CA ARG A 216 0.97 -17.24 -31.68
C ARG A 216 0.78 -16.98 -30.20
N ARG A 217 1.88 -16.88 -29.46
CA ARG A 217 1.88 -16.68 -28.01
C ARG A 217 2.86 -15.58 -27.64
N LYS A 218 2.47 -14.73 -26.69
CA LYS A 218 3.36 -13.78 -26.00
C LYS A 218 3.17 -13.94 -24.50
N ARG A 219 4.27 -13.89 -23.76
CA ARG A 219 4.27 -14.08 -22.30
C ARG A 219 4.89 -12.88 -21.62
N ILE A 220 4.35 -12.53 -20.46
CA ILE A 220 4.94 -11.58 -19.53
C ILE A 220 4.99 -12.21 -18.15
N ALA A 221 6.06 -11.94 -17.39
CA ALA A 221 6.18 -12.37 -16.01
C ALA A 221 5.94 -11.18 -15.09
N LEU A 222 5.04 -11.36 -14.13
CA LEU A 222 4.76 -10.41 -13.07
C LEU A 222 5.41 -10.89 -11.79
N TYR A 223 6.18 -10.02 -11.16
CA TYR A 223 6.84 -10.29 -9.89
C TYR A 223 6.30 -9.35 -8.82
N SER A 224 6.18 -9.86 -7.61
CA SER A 224 5.97 -9.03 -6.43
C SER A 224 7.29 -8.36 -6.06
N SER A 225 7.37 -7.03 -6.11
CA SER A 225 8.47 -6.30 -5.47
C SER A 225 8.13 -6.10 -3.98
N THR A 226 8.24 -7.16 -3.20
CA THR A 226 8.34 -6.99 -1.73
C THR A 226 9.81 -6.74 -1.42
N TYR A 227 10.12 -5.51 -1.00
CA TYR A 227 11.29 -5.20 -0.19
C TYR A 227 11.05 -5.67 1.25
#